data_AF-A0A412XW86-F1
#
_entry.id   AF-A0A412XW86-F1
#
_cell.length_a   1.000
_cell.length_b   1.000
_cell.length_c   1.000
_cell.angle_alpha   90.00
_cell.angle_beta   90.00
_cell.angle_gamma   90.00
#
_symmetry.space_group_name_H-M   'P 1'
#
loop_
_entity.id
_entity.type
_entity.pdbx_description
1 polymer ?
#
loop_
_entity_poly.entity_id
_entity_poly.type
_entity_poly.pdbx_seq_one_letter_code
_entity_poly.pdbx_strand_id
1 'polypeptide(L)'
;MTQFELEQGLNALRKDLFAADSMDEATACRVYNVDCKADIIEVIKEEIATYETILSRSVVVEDSGMDYDALCEVQGLSRYA
;
A
#
# COMPACT_ATOMS: atom_id res chain seq x y z
N MET A 1 10.06 2.82 4.60
CA MET A 1 9.49 2.32 3.34
C MET A 1 9.02 3.50 2.53
N THR A 2 9.44 3.57 1.28
CA THR A 2 8.91 4.51 0.30
C THR A 2 7.57 4.01 -0.25
N GLN A 3 6.78 4.91 -0.85
CA GLN A 3 5.54 4.53 -1.52
C GLN A 3 5.78 3.45 -2.59
N PHE A 4 6.86 3.57 -3.36
CA PHE A 4 7.24 2.60 -4.38
C PHE A 4 7.49 1.20 -3.81
N GLU A 5 8.18 1.09 -2.67
CA GLU A 5 8.42 -0.20 -1.99
C GLU A 5 7.10 -0.82 -1.50
N LEU A 6 6.17 0.01 -0.99
CA LEU A 6 4.85 -0.44 -0.56
C LEU A 6 4.01 -0.93 -1.75
N GLU A 7 3.99 -0.21 -2.86
CA GLU A 7 3.28 -0.60 -4.08
C GLU A 7 3.85 -1.89 -4.69
N GLN A 8 5.17 -2.08 -4.66
CA GLN A 8 5.80 -3.33 -5.08
C GLN A 8 5.41 -4.50 -4.18
N GLY A 9 5.45 -4.31 -2.86
CA GLY A 9 5.01 -5.32 -1.89
C GLY A 9 3.54 -5.70 -2.07
N LEU A 10 2.67 -4.70 -2.24
CA LEU A 10 1.25 -4.90 -2.52
C LEU A 10 1.01 -5.70 -3.80
N ASN A 11 1.78 -5.42 -4.86
CA ASN A 11 1.67 -6.16 -6.12
C ASN A 11 2.15 -7.61 -5.98
N ALA A 12 3.18 -7.87 -5.15
CA ALA A 12 3.61 -9.23 -4.83
C ALA A 12 2.51 -9.99 -4.07
N LEU A 13 1.95 -9.40 -3.01
CA LEU A 13 0.86 -9.99 -2.22
C LEU A 13 -0.38 -10.29 -3.07
N ARG A 14 -0.72 -9.42 -4.03
CA ARG A 14 -1.83 -9.66 -4.97
C ARG A 14 -1.57 -10.85 -5.89
N LYS A 15 -0.32 -11.07 -6.31
CA LYS A 15 0.05 -12.27 -7.09
C LYS A 15 0.00 -13.53 -6.24
N ASP A 16 0.44 -13.44 -4.99
CA ASP A 16 0.41 -14.57 -4.05
C ASP A 16 -1.04 -14.94 -3.72
N LEU A 17 -1.93 -13.96 -3.55
CA LEU A 17 -3.36 -14.18 -3.39
C LEU A 17 -3.96 -14.90 -4.59
N PHE A 18 -3.62 -14.48 -5.81
CA PHE A 18 -4.07 -15.14 -7.03
C PHE A 18 -3.52 -16.57 -7.15
N ALA A 19 -2.25 -16.79 -6.80
CA ALA A 19 -1.64 -18.11 -6.80
C ALA A 19 -2.34 -19.02 -5.79
N ALA A 20 -2.52 -18.56 -4.55
CA ALA A 20 -3.23 -19.29 -3.50
C ALA A 20 -4.68 -19.61 -3.93
N ASP A 21 -5.39 -18.66 -4.55
CA ASP A 21 -6.78 -18.87 -4.96
C ASP A 21 -6.92 -19.79 -6.18
N SER A 22 -5.96 -19.77 -7.10
CA SER A 22 -5.96 -20.67 -8.28
C SER A 22 -5.57 -22.12 -7.95
N MET A 23 -4.92 -22.35 -6.82
CA MET A 23 -4.57 -23.69 -6.34
C MET A 23 -5.76 -24.43 -5.74
N ASP A 24 -5.74 -25.76 -5.84
CA ASP A 24 -6.63 -26.62 -5.08
C ASP A 24 -6.26 -26.62 -3.58
N GLU A 25 -7.24 -26.96 -2.72
CA GLU A 25 -7.11 -26.97 -1.26
C GLU A 25 -5.87 -27.73 -0.79
N ALA A 26 -5.69 -28.97 -1.27
CA ALA A 26 -4.60 -29.84 -0.83
C ALA A 26 -3.23 -29.34 -1.27
N THR A 27 -3.15 -28.69 -2.43
CA THR A 27 -1.91 -28.05 -2.90
C THR A 27 -1.61 -26.79 -2.09
N ALA A 28 -2.61 -25.93 -1.83
CA ALA A 28 -2.43 -24.74 -1.01
C ALA A 28 -1.98 -25.09 0.43
N CYS A 29 -2.64 -26.04 1.08
CA CYS A 29 -2.27 -26.54 2.41
C CYS A 29 -0.83 -27.07 2.46
N ARG A 30 -0.39 -27.79 1.42
CA ARG A 30 0.98 -28.32 1.35
C ARG A 30 2.03 -27.25 1.09
N VAL A 31 1.76 -26.30 0.19
CA VAL A 31 2.72 -25.26 -0.20
C VAL A 31 2.92 -24.27 0.93
N TYR A 32 1.83 -23.84 1.58
CA TYR A 32 1.86 -22.83 2.63
C TYR A 32 1.89 -23.43 4.05
N ASN A 33 1.82 -24.75 4.17
CA ASN A 33 1.80 -25.48 5.45
C ASN A 33 0.70 -24.98 6.39
N VAL A 34 -0.52 -24.85 5.84
CA VAL A 34 -1.73 -24.40 6.56
C VAL A 34 -2.77 -25.52 6.60
N ASP A 35 -3.65 -25.48 7.60
CA ASP A 35 -4.70 -26.49 7.80
C ASP A 35 -5.81 -26.36 6.74
N CYS A 36 -6.13 -25.12 6.33
CA CYS A 36 -7.01 -24.87 5.20
C CYS A 36 -6.51 -23.73 4.30
N LYS A 37 -6.94 -23.76 3.03
CA LYS A 37 -6.68 -22.71 2.04
C LYS A 37 -7.24 -21.36 2.49
N ALA A 38 -8.36 -21.37 3.23
CA ALA A 38 -8.96 -20.15 3.72
C ALA A 38 -8.02 -19.39 4.66
N ASP A 39 -7.23 -20.09 5.49
CA ASP A 39 -6.27 -19.48 6.41
C ASP A 39 -5.23 -18.64 5.67
N ILE A 40 -4.59 -19.22 4.64
CA ILE A 40 -3.58 -18.49 3.87
C ILE A 40 -4.20 -17.33 3.07
N ILE A 41 -5.40 -17.50 2.53
CA ILE A 41 -6.12 -16.42 1.83
C ILE A 41 -6.44 -15.26 2.78
N GLU A 42 -6.88 -15.57 4.01
CA GLU A 42 -7.19 -14.56 5.02
C GLU A 42 -5.94 -13.77 5.41
N VAL A 43 -4.83 -14.45 5.72
CA VAL A 43 -3.55 -13.82 6.07
C VAL A 43 -3.08 -12.88 4.96
N ILE A 44 -3.09 -13.31 3.69
CA ILE A 44 -2.66 -12.46 2.57
C ILE A 44 -3.59 -11.24 2.43
N LYS A 45 -4.90 -11.40 2.65
CA LYS A 45 -5.86 -10.27 2.60
C LYS A 45 -5.63 -9.28 3.73
N GLU A 46 -5.36 -9.73 4.93
CA GLU A 46 -5.03 -8.87 6.08
C GLU A 46 -3.75 -8.07 5.82
N GLU A 47 -2.73 -8.69 5.23
CA GLU A 47 -1.51 -8.00 4.84
C GLU A 47 -1.76 -6.96 3.74
N ILE A 48 -2.53 -7.28 2.70
CA ILE A 48 -2.94 -6.32 1.66
C ILE A 48 -3.66 -5.13 2.30
N ALA A 49 -4.63 -5.37 3.20
CA ALA A 49 -5.37 -4.31 3.87
C ALA A 49 -4.44 -3.40 4.71
N THR A 50 -3.41 -3.98 5.34
CA THR A 50 -2.39 -3.23 6.07
C THR A 50 -1.59 -2.32 5.13
N TYR A 51 -1.13 -2.86 3.99
CA TYR A 51 -0.43 -2.07 2.98
C TYR A 51 -1.30 -0.94 2.40
N GLU A 52 -2.56 -1.21 2.09
CA GLU A 52 -3.52 -0.20 1.61
C GLU A 52 -3.81 0.87 2.67
N THR A 53 -3.85 0.50 3.95
CA THR A 53 -3.99 1.44 5.06
C THR A 53 -2.76 2.35 5.20
N ILE A 54 -1.56 1.80 5.02
CA ILE A 54 -0.32 2.59 5.07
C ILE A 54 -0.26 3.54 3.86
N LEU A 55 -0.57 3.05 2.65
CA LEU A 55 -0.59 3.84 1.42
C LEU A 55 -1.64 4.96 1.46
N SER A 56 -2.84 4.67 1.93
CA SER A 56 -3.88 5.68 2.10
C SER A 56 -3.47 6.74 3.14
N ARG A 57 -2.80 6.34 4.22
CA ARG A 57 -2.25 7.28 5.21
C ARG A 57 -1.08 8.10 4.67
N SER A 58 -0.23 7.55 3.80
CA SER A 58 0.87 8.32 3.20
C SER A 58 0.36 9.36 2.20
N VAL A 59 -0.71 9.06 1.46
CA VAL A 59 -1.36 10.04 0.56
C VAL A 59 -1.93 11.24 1.31
N VAL A 60 -2.37 11.07 2.57
CA VAL A 60 -2.88 12.18 3.40
C VAL A 60 -1.76 13.14 3.84
N VAL A 61 -0.48 12.78 3.68
CA VAL A 61 0.67 13.63 4.05
C VAL A 61 1.25 14.37 2.84
N GLU A 62 0.75 14.13 1.62
CA GLU A 62 1.25 14.83 0.43
C GLU A 62 0.58 16.20 0.23
N ASP A 63 1.35 17.20 0.66
CA ASP A 63 1.31 18.62 0.33
C ASP A 63 -0.02 19.33 0.65
N SER A 64 -0.06 19.98 1.81
CA SER A 64 -1.05 21.01 2.14
C SER A 64 -0.80 22.28 1.31
N GLY A 65 -0.53 22.12 0.00
CA GLY A 65 -0.08 23.10 -0.98
C GLY A 65 0.12 24.44 -0.34
N MET A 66 1.21 24.58 0.42
CA MET A 66 1.52 25.85 1.07
C MET A 66 1.78 26.78 -0.10
N ASP A 67 0.75 27.53 -0.45
CA ASP A 67 0.75 28.39 -1.61
C ASP A 67 1.79 29.46 -1.32
N TYR A 68 3.01 29.19 -1.79
CA TYR A 68 4.14 30.08 -1.67
C TYR A 68 3.78 31.45 -2.28
N ASP A 69 2.84 31.48 -3.24
CA ASP A 69 2.37 32.71 -3.84
C ASP A 69 1.50 33.48 -2.83
N ALA A 70 0.58 32.82 -2.13
CA ALA A 70 -0.20 33.42 -1.04
C ALA A 70 0.69 33.90 0.12
N LEU A 71 1.76 33.17 0.46
CA LEU A 71 2.73 33.59 1.48
C LEU A 71 3.55 34.82 1.03
N CYS A 72 3.95 34.88 -0.24
CA CYS A 72 4.65 36.04 -0.80
C CYS A 72 3.75 37.30 -0.77
N GLU A 73 2.46 37.15 -1.08
CA GLU A 73 1.48 38.25 -1.04
C GLU A 73 1.26 38.79 0.38
N VAL A 74 1.09 37.90 1.37
CA VAL A 74 0.86 38.31 2.76
C VAL A 74 2.10 38.92 3.41
N GLN A 75 3.30 38.46 3.06
CA GLN A 75 4.56 38.92 3.64
C GLN A 75 5.22 40.06 2.84
N GLY A 76 4.64 40.48 1.71
CA GLY A 76 5.18 41.54 0.86
C GLY A 76 6.53 41.20 0.22
N LEU A 77 6.82 39.91 0.04
CA LEU A 77 8.07 39.44 -0.54
C LEU A 77 7.94 39.41 -2.07
N SER A 78 8.86 40.08 -2.78
CA SER A 78 8.90 40.03 -4.25
C SER A 78 9.52 38.71 -4.70
N ARG A 79 8.79 37.99 -5.56
CA ARG A 79 9.19 36.69 -6.12
C ARG A 79 10.51 36.72 -6.92
N TYR A 80 10.96 37.90 -7.33
CA TYR A 80 12.10 38.10 -8.26
C TYR A 80 13.07 39.20 -7.82
N ALA A 81 13.15 39.52 -6.52
CA ALA A 81 14.14 40.49 -6.02
C ALA A 81 15.53 39.88 -5.83
#